data_AF-Q7NJD4-F1
#
_entry.id   AF-Q7NJD4-F1
#
_cell.length_a   1.000
_cell.length_b   1.000
_cell.length_c   1.000
_cell.angle_alpha   90.00
_cell.angle_beta   90.00
_cell.angle_gamma   90.00
#
_symmetry.space_group_name_H-M   'P 1'
#
loop_
_entity.id
_entity.type
_entity.pdbx_description
1 polymer ?
#
loop_
_entity_poly.entity_id
_entity_poly.type
_entity_poly.pdbx_seq_one_letter_code
_entity_poly.pdbx_strand_id
1 'polypeptide(L)'
;MIHPLASPTAAPGQIAPGAHSLGTIAQLDIDDVDQIVGALAWYGGQIYFAGLYIDRDVQDFRRIVRFDPQTRGWQTVHTSLAINTKRRSGPGNMLDTFFPDNPTEEQSKDKLTDALGVNLAGEQALETGRNVYCCLFEERGRLVASLSSPLGGEVAISEDGGPWRTTFDLVPANGHTFHQPVPFGGGVVALATGLSQNAPPLLRGEAVDSALWEEVPVPGFKEQGNELACRAAVFADSLYIGTRNLERGFQLWRLGALAAQPGDFEQVIASGAYLFSDNQQVAAMAHFGGCLYLAGGKSHRSLRAHQVANVEIFRVNPDGGWDLIVGKPRFSPSGLKVPFSAMGPGFDDGTAVLQCLVAHAGYLCAGFTSRGAFKLFVTPDGEQWTEKPLGNFGGELVAALSTPEGLVLLFNPRAQGQPPAKKGEPLPSIALEAWRFPLD
;
A
#
# COMPACT_ATOMS: atom_id res chain seq x y z
N MET A 1 38.03 1.03 -6.61
CA MET A 1 38.19 0.10 -5.47
C MET A 1 36.88 0.04 -4.75
N ILE A 2 36.16 -1.07 -4.88
CA ILE A 2 34.82 -1.27 -4.32
C ILE A 2 35.02 -1.79 -2.89
N HIS A 3 34.65 -1.00 -1.89
CA HIS A 3 34.58 -1.50 -0.53
C HIS A 3 33.37 -2.45 -0.40
N PRO A 4 33.51 -3.60 0.27
CA PRO A 4 32.37 -4.46 0.56
C PRO A 4 31.47 -3.74 1.58
N LEU A 5 30.22 -3.51 1.22
CA LEU A 5 29.18 -3.08 2.14
C LEU A 5 28.91 -4.24 3.11
N ALA A 6 29.15 -4.01 4.39
CA ALA A 6 28.86 -4.97 5.46
C ALA A 6 27.35 -5.25 5.52
N SER A 7 26.99 -6.49 5.86
CA SER A 7 25.61 -6.89 6.15
C SER A 7 24.98 -5.98 7.21
N PRO A 8 23.76 -5.45 7.00
CA PRO A 8 23.09 -4.63 8.00
C PRO A 8 22.38 -5.54 9.00
N THR A 9 23.13 -6.09 9.96
CA THR A 9 22.54 -6.44 11.26
C THR A 9 22.77 -5.25 12.17
N ALA A 10 21.70 -4.64 12.67
CA ALA A 10 21.81 -3.53 13.62
C ALA A 10 22.64 -4.01 14.82
N ALA A 11 23.77 -3.35 15.10
CA ALA A 11 24.56 -3.66 16.28
C ALA A 11 23.70 -3.39 17.53
N PRO A 12 23.67 -4.29 18.54
CA PRO A 12 22.74 -4.26 19.67
C PRO A 12 22.85 -3.05 20.62
N GLY A 13 23.58 -1.99 20.27
CA GLY A 13 23.68 -0.73 21.00
C GLY A 13 23.16 0.51 20.28
N GLN A 14 22.52 0.38 19.11
CA GLN A 14 22.04 1.51 18.28
C GLN A 14 20.51 1.62 18.18
N ILE A 15 19.75 0.78 18.87
CA ILE A 15 18.29 0.76 18.76
C ILE A 15 17.67 1.65 19.84
N ALA A 16 16.56 2.33 19.53
CA ALA A 16 15.83 3.16 20.48
C ALA A 16 15.59 2.46 21.82
N PRO A 17 15.82 3.14 22.95
CA PRO A 17 15.50 2.61 24.27
C PRO A 17 14.06 2.12 24.36
N GLY A 18 13.85 0.91 24.89
CA GLY A 18 12.54 0.29 25.03
C GLY A 18 11.98 -0.34 23.75
N ALA A 19 12.69 -0.29 22.62
CA ALA A 19 12.30 -1.07 21.45
C ALA A 19 12.48 -2.58 21.73
N HIS A 20 11.50 -3.38 21.33
CA HIS A 20 11.50 -4.82 21.52
C HIS A 20 11.30 -5.55 20.20
N SER A 21 12.18 -6.50 19.90
CA SER A 21 11.96 -7.43 18.79
C SER A 21 10.78 -8.35 19.11
N LEU A 22 9.85 -8.46 18.16
CA LEU A 22 8.76 -9.44 18.15
C LEU A 22 9.15 -10.71 17.36
N GLY A 23 10.45 -10.90 17.14
CA GLY A 23 10.99 -12.02 16.39
C GLY A 23 10.92 -11.83 14.87
N THR A 24 11.15 -12.94 14.18
CA THR A 24 11.29 -12.98 12.73
C THR A 24 10.16 -13.77 12.10
N ILE A 25 9.55 -13.23 11.05
CA ILE A 25 8.62 -13.97 10.20
C ILE A 25 9.44 -14.61 9.09
N ALA A 26 9.74 -15.90 9.25
CA ALA A 26 10.46 -16.67 8.24
C ALA A 26 9.54 -17.03 7.06
N GLN A 27 10.03 -16.72 5.86
CA GLN A 27 9.52 -17.31 4.64
C GLN A 27 10.00 -18.76 4.55
N LEU A 28 9.04 -19.70 4.50
CA LEU A 28 9.33 -21.11 4.33
C LEU A 28 9.21 -21.46 2.84
N ASP A 29 10.20 -22.21 2.33
CA ASP A 29 10.17 -23.00 1.08
C ASP A 29 9.85 -22.28 -0.24
N ILE A 30 10.42 -21.09 -0.48
CA ILE A 30 10.27 -20.41 -1.78
C ILE A 30 11.60 -19.79 -2.22
N ASP A 31 12.20 -20.42 -3.23
CA ASP A 31 13.25 -19.83 -4.06
C ASP A 31 12.56 -18.80 -4.99
N ASP A 32 13.11 -17.58 -5.09
CA ASP A 32 12.65 -16.44 -5.91
C ASP A 32 11.51 -15.56 -5.35
N VAL A 33 11.86 -14.59 -4.49
CA VAL A 33 10.98 -13.45 -4.15
C VAL A 33 11.50 -12.17 -4.78
N ASP A 34 10.69 -11.61 -5.67
CA ASP A 34 10.92 -10.29 -6.28
C ASP A 34 10.33 -9.13 -5.46
N GLN A 35 9.23 -9.35 -4.72
CA GLN A 35 8.54 -8.29 -3.99
C GLN A 35 7.79 -8.81 -2.76
N ILE A 36 7.79 -8.04 -1.67
CA ILE A 36 7.03 -8.34 -0.44
C ILE A 36 6.03 -7.23 -0.20
N VAL A 37 4.74 -7.54 -0.36
CA VAL A 37 3.64 -6.66 0.07
C VAL A 37 2.93 -7.34 1.23
N GLY A 38 2.61 -6.58 2.27
CA GLY A 38 1.89 -7.12 3.41
C GLY A 38 1.23 -6.04 4.26
N ALA A 39 0.36 -6.48 5.14
CA ALA A 39 -0.43 -5.65 6.04
C ALA A 39 -0.43 -6.28 7.44
N LEU A 40 -0.46 -5.41 8.45
CA LEU A 40 -0.57 -5.77 9.85
C LEU A 40 -1.95 -5.38 10.38
N ALA A 41 -2.48 -6.17 11.31
CA ALA A 41 -3.68 -5.82 12.06
C ALA A 41 -3.57 -6.23 13.52
N TRP A 42 -4.26 -5.48 14.38
CA TRP A 42 -4.51 -5.84 15.77
C TRP A 42 -5.94 -6.37 15.87
N TYR A 43 -6.10 -7.62 16.28
CA TYR A 43 -7.40 -8.27 16.39
C TYR A 43 -7.41 -9.24 17.57
N GLY A 44 -8.49 -9.27 18.35
CA GLY A 44 -8.60 -10.20 19.49
C GLY A 44 -7.46 -10.12 20.51
N GLY A 45 -6.80 -8.97 20.64
CA GLY A 45 -5.63 -8.81 21.53
C GLY A 45 -4.31 -9.38 20.98
N GLN A 46 -4.26 -9.69 19.68
CA GLN A 46 -3.09 -10.28 19.03
C GLN A 46 -2.72 -9.52 17.75
N ILE A 47 -1.45 -9.64 17.35
CA ILE A 47 -0.94 -9.07 16.09
C ILE A 47 -1.02 -10.13 15.01
N TYR A 48 -1.58 -9.75 13.87
CA TYR A 48 -1.64 -10.55 12.66
C TYR A 48 -0.85 -9.88 11.55
N PHE A 49 -0.22 -10.69 10.72
CA PHE A 49 0.41 -10.26 9.49
C PHE A 49 -0.08 -11.11 8.32
N ALA A 50 -0.54 -10.45 7.27
CA ALA A 50 -0.86 -11.07 6.00
C ALA A 50 0.10 -10.50 4.95
N GLY A 51 0.71 -11.36 4.13
CA GLY A 51 1.58 -10.91 3.04
C GLY A 51 2.86 -11.70 2.93
N LEU A 52 2.85 -12.75 2.12
CA LEU A 52 4.07 -13.35 1.59
C LEU A 52 3.83 -13.58 0.10
N TYR A 53 4.49 -12.77 -0.72
CA TYR A 53 4.29 -12.73 -2.17
C TYR A 53 5.52 -13.25 -2.91
N ILE A 54 5.26 -13.89 -4.04
CA ILE A 54 6.21 -14.62 -4.88
C ILE A 54 5.87 -14.22 -6.31
N ASP A 55 6.75 -13.43 -6.93
CA ASP A 55 6.76 -13.23 -8.39
C ASP A 55 5.49 -12.57 -9.00
N ARG A 56 5.62 -11.94 -10.16
CA ARG A 56 4.59 -11.15 -10.85
C ARG A 56 3.30 -11.92 -11.21
N ASP A 57 3.29 -13.22 -10.99
CA ASP A 57 2.37 -14.18 -11.60
C ASP A 57 1.41 -14.86 -10.60
N VAL A 58 1.55 -14.61 -9.29
CA VAL A 58 0.77 -15.29 -8.25
C VAL A 58 -0.39 -14.41 -7.76
N GLN A 59 -1.55 -15.04 -7.47
CA GLN A 59 -2.83 -14.37 -7.18
C GLN A 59 -3.32 -14.55 -5.72
N ASP A 60 -2.56 -15.25 -4.86
CA ASP A 60 -3.07 -15.78 -3.58
C ASP A 60 -2.23 -15.38 -2.34
N PHE A 61 -2.88 -15.34 -1.18
CA PHE A 61 -2.24 -15.21 0.13
C PHE A 61 -1.51 -16.49 0.53
N ARG A 62 -0.18 -16.51 0.35
CA ARG A 62 0.58 -17.71 0.74
C ARG A 62 0.43 -18.06 2.21
N ARG A 63 0.50 -17.06 3.10
CA ARG A 63 0.36 -17.25 4.55
C ARG A 63 -0.23 -16.03 5.24
N ILE A 64 -1.03 -16.31 6.27
CA ILE A 64 -1.35 -15.37 7.33
C ILE A 64 -0.73 -15.93 8.60
N VAL A 65 0.00 -15.09 9.33
CA VAL A 65 0.67 -15.44 10.56
C VAL A 65 0.17 -14.58 11.71
N ARG A 66 0.23 -15.13 12.91
CA ARG A 66 -0.18 -14.51 14.16
C ARG A 66 0.96 -14.54 15.15
N PHE A 67 1.20 -13.42 15.82
CA PHE A 67 2.18 -13.33 16.88
C PHE A 67 1.68 -14.02 18.16
N ASP A 68 2.49 -14.90 18.72
CA ASP A 68 2.27 -15.53 20.01
C ASP A 68 3.15 -14.87 21.08
N PRO A 69 2.57 -14.11 22.03
CA PRO A 69 3.33 -13.45 23.09
C PRO A 69 4.07 -14.41 24.03
N GLN A 70 3.58 -15.64 24.19
CA GLN A 70 4.19 -16.62 25.12
C GLN A 70 5.49 -17.17 24.55
N THR A 71 5.48 -17.53 23.27
CA THR A 71 6.65 -18.07 22.57
C THR A 71 7.54 -17.00 21.94
N ARG A 72 7.06 -15.73 21.88
CA ARG A 72 7.67 -14.63 21.12
C ARG A 72 7.95 -15.01 19.66
N GLY A 73 7.06 -15.83 19.10
CA GLY A 73 7.18 -16.38 17.76
C GLY A 73 5.96 -16.08 16.91
N TRP A 74 6.11 -16.27 15.60
CA TRP A 74 5.01 -16.13 14.64
C TRP A 74 4.51 -17.51 14.22
N GLN A 75 3.21 -17.73 14.38
CA GLN A 75 2.54 -18.99 14.04
C GLN A 75 1.70 -18.82 12.78
N THR A 76 1.81 -19.74 11.84
CA THR A 76 0.91 -19.78 10.67
C THR A 76 -0.50 -20.14 11.10
N VAL A 77 -1.47 -19.30 10.77
CA VAL A 77 -2.90 -19.53 11.04
C VAL A 77 -3.70 -19.78 9.76
N HIS A 78 -3.15 -19.43 8.61
CA HIS A 78 -3.69 -19.77 7.30
C HIS A 78 -2.58 -19.93 6.27
N THR A 79 -2.81 -20.86 5.35
CA THR A 79 -2.02 -21.08 4.14
C THR A 79 -2.98 -21.28 2.99
N SER A 80 -2.89 -20.46 1.96
CA SER A 80 -3.54 -20.78 0.69
C SER A 80 -2.75 -21.89 -0.01
N LEU A 81 -3.47 -22.78 -0.71
CA LEU A 81 -2.85 -23.81 -1.53
C LEU A 81 -2.08 -23.09 -2.63
N ALA A 82 -0.76 -23.21 -2.58
CA ALA A 82 0.12 -22.82 -3.65
C ALA A 82 -0.40 -23.36 -4.99
N ILE A 83 -0.98 -22.52 -5.85
CA ILE A 83 -0.94 -22.81 -7.27
C ILE A 83 0.55 -22.75 -7.62
N ASN A 84 1.13 -23.93 -7.75
CA ASN A 84 2.55 -24.12 -7.92
C ASN A 84 2.91 -23.67 -9.34
N THR A 85 3.29 -22.41 -9.48
CA THR A 85 3.80 -21.82 -10.72
C THR A 85 5.17 -22.38 -11.09
N LYS A 86 5.73 -23.38 -10.39
CA LYS A 86 6.88 -24.16 -10.90
C LYS A 86 6.62 -24.84 -12.26
N ARG A 87 5.38 -24.82 -12.78
CA ARG A 87 5.04 -25.17 -14.17
C ARG A 87 4.96 -23.99 -15.16
N ARG A 88 5.24 -22.77 -14.70
CA ARG A 88 5.47 -21.58 -15.53
C ARG A 88 6.83 -21.00 -15.13
N SER A 89 7.90 -21.48 -15.78
CA SER A 89 9.18 -20.75 -15.87
C SER A 89 8.94 -19.27 -16.24
N GLY A 90 9.83 -18.36 -15.80
CA GLY A 90 9.61 -16.92 -15.58
C GLY A 90 8.90 -16.05 -16.65
N PRO A 91 9.11 -14.72 -16.67
CA PRO A 91 8.26 -13.79 -17.45
C PRO A 91 8.15 -14.08 -18.96
N GLY A 92 9.03 -14.91 -19.53
CA GLY A 92 8.88 -15.45 -20.88
C GLY A 92 7.72 -16.44 -21.07
N ASN A 93 7.27 -17.19 -20.05
CA ASN A 93 6.24 -18.21 -20.26
C ASN A 93 4.89 -18.07 -19.56
N MET A 94 4.54 -16.88 -19.07
CA MET A 94 3.12 -16.49 -19.11
C MET A 94 2.68 -16.28 -20.58
N LEU A 95 3.54 -15.68 -21.41
CA LEU A 95 3.34 -15.58 -22.86
C LEU A 95 3.35 -16.95 -23.53
N ASP A 96 4.28 -17.86 -23.23
CA ASP A 96 4.22 -19.21 -23.83
C ASP A 96 3.03 -20.07 -23.38
N THR A 97 2.42 -19.78 -22.21
CA THR A 97 1.20 -20.52 -21.82
C THR A 97 -0.02 -20.11 -22.65
N PHE A 98 -0.07 -18.86 -23.12
CA PHE A 98 -1.08 -18.39 -24.06
C PHE A 98 -0.61 -18.51 -25.53
N PHE A 99 0.71 -18.56 -25.79
CA PHE A 99 1.35 -18.43 -27.11
C PHE A 99 2.73 -19.15 -27.19
N PRO A 100 2.78 -20.47 -27.40
CA PRO A 100 4.00 -21.32 -27.29
C PRO A 100 5.15 -21.05 -28.29
N ASP A 101 5.08 -19.98 -29.09
CA ASP A 101 5.99 -19.72 -30.22
C ASP A 101 7.05 -18.62 -29.96
N ASN A 102 7.34 -18.25 -28.71
CA ASN A 102 8.36 -17.23 -28.36
C ASN A 102 8.23 -15.90 -29.17
N PRO A 103 7.12 -15.16 -29.03
CA PRO A 103 6.93 -13.89 -29.74
C PRO A 103 7.88 -12.79 -29.23
N THR A 104 8.18 -11.80 -30.07
CA THR A 104 8.86 -10.57 -29.65
C THR A 104 7.99 -9.77 -28.65
N GLU A 105 8.57 -8.81 -27.91
CA GLU A 105 7.85 -7.99 -26.91
C GLU A 105 6.65 -7.23 -27.52
N GLU A 106 6.76 -6.83 -28.78
CA GLU A 106 5.69 -6.16 -29.53
C GLU A 106 4.56 -7.13 -29.92
N GLN A 107 4.92 -8.33 -30.40
CA GLN A 107 3.97 -9.41 -30.69
C GLN A 107 3.26 -9.95 -29.44
N SER A 108 3.90 -9.82 -28.27
CA SER A 108 3.37 -10.23 -26.97
C SER A 108 2.23 -9.33 -26.50
N LYS A 109 2.31 -8.02 -26.80
CA LYS A 109 1.28 -7.02 -26.47
C LYS A 109 0.01 -7.22 -27.29
N ASP A 110 0.16 -7.45 -28.59
CA ASP A 110 -0.96 -7.73 -29.50
C ASP A 110 -1.66 -9.04 -29.14
N LYS A 111 -0.88 -10.07 -28.83
CA LYS A 111 -1.38 -11.39 -28.44
C LYS A 111 -2.08 -11.39 -27.07
N LEU A 112 -1.51 -10.75 -26.04
CA LEU A 112 -2.21 -10.56 -24.76
C LEU A 112 -3.48 -9.71 -24.93
N THR A 113 -3.44 -8.73 -25.83
CA THR A 113 -4.61 -7.92 -26.18
C THR A 113 -5.72 -8.78 -26.78
N ASP A 114 -5.36 -9.70 -27.68
CA ASP A 114 -6.29 -10.63 -28.31
C ASP A 114 -6.81 -11.70 -27.33
N ALA A 115 -5.98 -12.22 -26.42
CA ALA A 115 -6.37 -13.26 -25.46
C ALA A 115 -7.23 -12.73 -24.30
N LEU A 116 -6.95 -11.53 -23.81
CA LEU A 116 -7.67 -10.90 -22.70
C LEU A 116 -8.79 -9.97 -23.18
N GLY A 117 -8.91 -9.74 -24.49
CA GLY A 117 -9.89 -8.82 -25.07
C GLY A 117 -9.69 -7.35 -24.65
N VAL A 118 -8.49 -6.99 -24.20
CA VAL A 118 -8.14 -5.65 -23.69
C VAL A 118 -6.99 -5.07 -24.50
N ASN A 119 -7.18 -3.89 -25.11
CA ASN A 119 -6.09 -3.19 -25.79
C ASN A 119 -5.06 -2.75 -24.74
N LEU A 120 -3.96 -3.49 -24.62
CA LEU A 120 -2.83 -3.14 -23.75
C LEU A 120 -2.01 -2.01 -24.39
N ALA A 121 -2.68 -0.90 -24.67
CA ALA A 121 -2.08 0.28 -25.23
C ALA A 121 -1.27 1.01 -24.13
N GLY A 122 -0.02 0.60 -23.92
CA GLY A 122 1.02 1.47 -23.34
C GLY A 122 1.76 0.96 -22.11
N GLU A 123 2.82 1.71 -21.76
CA GLU A 123 3.62 1.56 -20.53
C GLU A 123 2.75 1.48 -19.26
N GLN A 124 1.55 2.05 -19.30
CA GLN A 124 0.54 2.05 -18.23
C GLN A 124 0.13 0.63 -17.76
N ALA A 125 -0.01 -0.35 -18.65
CA ALA A 125 -0.39 -1.72 -18.26
C ALA A 125 0.76 -2.49 -17.58
N LEU A 126 2.01 -2.17 -17.93
CA LEU A 126 3.21 -2.70 -17.29
C LEU A 126 3.43 -2.07 -15.90
N GLU A 127 3.04 -0.81 -15.73
CA GLU A 127 3.04 -0.15 -14.42
C GLU A 127 1.90 -0.65 -13.53
N THR A 128 0.70 -0.88 -14.07
CA THR A 128 -0.40 -1.46 -13.28
C THR A 128 -0.10 -2.88 -12.84
N GLY A 129 0.59 -3.69 -13.66
CA GLY A 129 1.09 -5.03 -13.32
C GLY A 129 1.87 -5.16 -12.01
N ARG A 130 2.39 -4.05 -11.45
CA ARG A 130 3.13 -3.98 -10.17
C ARG A 130 2.28 -3.51 -8.99
N ASN A 131 1.03 -3.13 -9.23
CA ASN A 131 0.10 -2.67 -8.22
C ASN A 131 -0.49 -3.86 -7.46
N VAL A 132 0.34 -4.48 -6.63
CA VAL A 132 -0.10 -5.47 -5.65
C VAL A 132 -0.45 -4.75 -4.36
N TYR A 133 -1.66 -4.99 -3.87
CA TYR A 133 -2.19 -4.43 -2.64
C TYR A 133 -2.52 -5.53 -1.66
N CYS A 134 -2.13 -5.33 -0.40
CA CYS A 134 -2.53 -6.18 0.70
C CYS A 134 -3.20 -5.30 1.77
N CYS A 135 -4.32 -5.75 2.29
CA CYS A 135 -4.98 -5.14 3.44
C CYS A 135 -5.35 -6.23 4.45
N LEU A 136 -5.29 -5.88 5.73
CA LEU A 136 -5.69 -6.72 6.84
C LEU A 136 -6.39 -5.82 7.86
N PHE A 137 -7.66 -6.06 8.15
CA PHE A 137 -8.49 -5.15 8.93
C PHE A 137 -9.68 -5.88 9.55
N GLU A 138 -10.32 -5.24 10.53
CA GLU A 138 -11.53 -5.74 11.17
C GLU A 138 -12.79 -5.19 10.48
N GLU A 139 -13.75 -6.05 10.18
CA GLU A 139 -15.07 -5.68 9.67
C GLU A 139 -16.15 -6.41 10.47
N ARG A 140 -17.00 -5.67 11.19
CA ARG A 140 -18.16 -6.21 11.93
C ARG A 140 -17.78 -7.38 12.85
N GLY A 141 -16.65 -7.28 13.56
CA GLY A 141 -16.16 -8.35 14.44
C GLY A 141 -15.54 -9.54 13.73
N ARG A 142 -15.17 -9.41 12.44
CA ARG A 142 -14.47 -10.42 11.65
C ARG A 142 -13.14 -9.87 11.20
N LEU A 143 -12.10 -10.68 11.19
CA LEU A 143 -10.81 -10.33 10.63
C LEU A 143 -10.80 -10.67 9.13
N VAL A 144 -10.45 -9.68 8.31
CA VAL A 144 -10.50 -9.78 6.85
C VAL A 144 -9.12 -9.48 6.28
N ALA A 145 -8.65 -10.37 5.41
CA ALA A 145 -7.45 -10.18 4.60
C ALA A 145 -7.87 -10.06 3.13
N SER A 146 -7.41 -9.02 2.44
CA SER A 146 -7.62 -8.85 0.99
C SER A 146 -6.29 -8.68 0.26
N LEU A 147 -6.05 -9.49 -0.77
CA LEU A 147 -4.93 -9.40 -1.68
C LEU A 147 -5.49 -9.07 -3.05
N SER A 148 -4.91 -8.10 -3.73
CA SER A 148 -5.38 -7.71 -5.05
C SER A 148 -4.22 -7.31 -5.92
N SER A 149 -4.27 -7.81 -7.15
CA SER A 149 -3.37 -7.49 -8.25
C SER A 149 -4.20 -7.32 -9.52
N PRO A 150 -3.64 -6.76 -10.59
CA PRO A 150 -4.33 -6.69 -11.88
C PRO A 150 -4.69 -8.06 -12.47
N LEU A 151 -4.03 -9.14 -12.02
CA LEU A 151 -4.19 -10.49 -12.54
C LEU A 151 -5.22 -11.32 -11.77
N GLY A 152 -5.54 -10.93 -10.53
CA GLY A 152 -6.31 -11.74 -9.62
C GLY A 152 -6.15 -11.25 -8.18
N GLY A 153 -7.01 -11.74 -7.30
CA GLY A 153 -7.03 -11.35 -5.91
C GLY A 153 -7.85 -12.31 -5.08
N GLU A 154 -7.53 -12.35 -3.79
CA GLU A 154 -8.12 -13.24 -2.82
C GLU A 154 -8.70 -12.42 -1.66
N VAL A 155 -9.87 -12.81 -1.17
CA VAL A 155 -10.40 -12.34 0.10
C VAL A 155 -10.57 -13.52 1.03
N ALA A 156 -9.89 -13.46 2.18
CA ALA A 156 -9.98 -14.44 3.25
C ALA A 156 -10.56 -13.80 4.50
N ILE A 157 -11.48 -14.52 5.15
CA ILE A 157 -12.21 -14.03 6.34
C ILE A 157 -12.05 -15.04 7.47
N SER A 158 -11.88 -14.52 8.68
CA SER A 158 -11.85 -15.27 9.91
C SER A 158 -12.74 -14.62 10.97
N GLU A 159 -13.58 -15.39 11.62
CA GLU A 159 -14.50 -14.91 12.67
C GLU A 159 -13.76 -14.68 14.01
N ASP A 160 -12.69 -15.43 14.28
CA ASP A 160 -12.01 -15.46 15.57
C ASP A 160 -10.48 -15.31 15.45
N GLY A 161 -9.99 -14.94 14.26
CA GLY A 161 -8.57 -14.96 13.93
C GLY A 161 -7.98 -16.37 13.79
N GLY A 162 -8.85 -17.40 13.83
CA GLY A 162 -8.66 -18.81 13.54
C GLY A 162 -9.27 -19.19 12.17
N PRO A 163 -9.75 -20.43 11.95
CA PRO A 163 -9.81 -21.03 10.60
C PRO A 163 -10.35 -20.05 9.55
N TRP A 164 -9.48 -19.74 8.60
CA TRP A 164 -9.75 -18.75 7.58
C TRP A 164 -10.50 -19.41 6.43
N ARG A 165 -11.57 -18.76 5.99
CA ARG A 165 -12.32 -19.14 4.80
C ARG A 165 -12.01 -18.15 3.69
N THR A 166 -11.50 -18.66 2.59
CA THR A 166 -11.42 -17.89 1.34
C THR A 166 -12.82 -17.77 0.77
N THR A 167 -13.29 -16.53 0.62
CA THR A 167 -14.64 -16.23 0.10
C THR A 167 -14.62 -15.89 -1.38
N PHE A 168 -13.45 -15.57 -1.92
CA PHE A 168 -13.35 -15.06 -3.28
C PHE A 168 -11.99 -15.40 -3.90
N ASP A 169 -12.00 -16.14 -5.01
CA ASP A 169 -10.77 -16.58 -5.71
C ASP A 169 -10.53 -15.87 -7.05
N LEU A 170 -11.51 -15.17 -7.66
CA LEU A 170 -11.34 -14.58 -9.01
C LEU A 170 -12.25 -13.38 -9.32
N VAL A 171 -11.62 -12.29 -9.77
CA VAL A 171 -12.13 -11.16 -10.58
C VAL A 171 -13.62 -10.76 -10.38
N PRO A 172 -13.95 -9.79 -9.49
CA PRO A 172 -15.25 -9.12 -9.51
C PRO A 172 -15.62 -8.63 -10.92
N ALA A 173 -16.93 -8.53 -11.15
CA ALA A 173 -17.55 -8.20 -12.43
C ALA A 173 -16.73 -7.20 -13.27
N ASN A 174 -16.59 -7.48 -14.57
CA ASN A 174 -15.89 -6.66 -15.57
C ASN A 174 -14.35 -6.69 -15.57
N GLY A 175 -13.70 -7.72 -15.02
CA GLY A 175 -12.24 -7.87 -15.21
C GLY A 175 -11.38 -7.18 -14.15
N HIS A 176 -11.97 -6.77 -13.03
CA HIS A 176 -11.28 -6.06 -11.95
C HIS A 176 -11.08 -6.95 -10.73
N THR A 177 -10.16 -6.60 -9.85
CA THR A 177 -10.06 -7.06 -8.45
C THR A 177 -10.15 -5.83 -7.55
N PHE A 178 -10.30 -5.98 -6.23
CA PHE A 178 -10.37 -4.82 -5.34
C PHE A 178 -9.42 -4.89 -4.16
N HIS A 179 -9.01 -3.71 -3.70
CA HIS A 179 -8.19 -3.49 -2.54
C HIS A 179 -8.81 -2.42 -1.65
N GLN A 180 -8.32 -2.33 -0.42
CA GLN A 180 -8.76 -1.35 0.58
C GLN A 180 -10.30 -1.23 0.67
N PRO A 181 -11.01 -2.32 1.00
CA PRO A 181 -12.41 -2.22 1.41
C PRO A 181 -12.54 -1.31 2.64
N VAL A 182 -13.48 -0.36 2.58
CA VAL A 182 -13.75 0.65 3.59
C VAL A 182 -15.23 0.60 3.94
N PRO A 183 -15.60 0.27 5.19
CA PRO A 183 -16.98 0.38 5.65
C PRO A 183 -17.47 1.83 5.54
N PHE A 184 -18.56 2.06 4.80
CA PHE A 184 -19.09 3.40 4.57
C PHE A 184 -20.59 3.36 4.25
N GLY A 185 -21.39 4.25 4.85
CA GLY A 185 -22.80 4.41 4.52
C GLY A 185 -23.66 3.14 4.68
N GLY A 186 -23.33 2.27 5.64
CA GLY A 186 -24.02 1.00 5.87
C GLY A 186 -23.54 -0.19 5.03
N GLY A 187 -22.71 0.04 4.02
CA GLY A 187 -22.09 -0.99 3.19
C GLY A 187 -20.56 -0.91 3.23
N VAL A 188 -19.93 -1.38 2.16
CA VAL A 188 -18.49 -1.34 1.94
C VAL A 188 -18.20 -0.74 0.57
N VAL A 189 -17.22 0.15 0.51
CA VAL A 189 -16.62 0.63 -0.75
C VAL A 189 -15.22 0.07 -0.88
N ALA A 190 -14.85 -0.44 -2.04
CA ALA A 190 -13.52 -0.94 -2.32
C ALA A 190 -12.93 -0.25 -3.57
N LEU A 191 -11.62 -0.13 -3.59
CA LEU A 191 -10.88 0.44 -4.71
C LEU A 191 -10.54 -0.67 -5.70
N ALA A 192 -10.94 -0.55 -6.96
CA ALA A 192 -10.59 -1.59 -7.93
C ALA A 192 -9.16 -1.45 -8.47
N THR A 193 -8.63 -2.54 -9.01
CA THR A 193 -7.46 -2.60 -9.89
C THR A 193 -7.73 -3.64 -10.98
N GLY A 194 -7.11 -3.54 -12.16
CA GLY A 194 -7.34 -4.50 -13.23
C GLY A 194 -6.60 -4.13 -14.51
N LEU A 195 -6.63 -5.04 -15.49
CA LEU A 195 -5.99 -4.88 -16.81
C LEU A 195 -6.91 -4.28 -17.88
N SER A 196 -8.08 -3.76 -17.50
CA SER A 196 -9.03 -3.19 -18.46
C SER A 196 -8.50 -1.90 -19.11
N GLN A 197 -8.99 -1.58 -20.32
CA GLN A 197 -8.71 -0.29 -20.99
C GLN A 197 -9.29 0.92 -20.22
N ASN A 198 -10.22 0.67 -19.31
CA ASN A 198 -10.81 1.70 -18.46
C ASN A 198 -10.07 1.76 -17.13
N ALA A 199 -9.98 2.98 -16.59
CA ALA A 199 -9.53 3.18 -15.22
C ALA A 199 -10.41 2.31 -14.29
N PRO A 200 -9.80 1.57 -13.34
CA PRO A 200 -10.57 0.72 -12.44
C PRO A 200 -11.62 1.55 -11.67
N PRO A 201 -12.88 1.08 -11.59
CA PRO A 201 -13.94 1.81 -10.91
C PRO A 201 -13.77 1.75 -9.39
N LEU A 202 -14.58 2.53 -8.68
CA LEU A 202 -14.90 2.22 -7.29
C LEU A 202 -15.97 1.14 -7.27
N LEU A 203 -15.89 0.21 -6.33
CA LEU A 203 -16.89 -0.85 -6.17
C LEU A 203 -17.61 -0.68 -4.84
N ARG A 204 -18.92 -0.94 -4.81
CA ARG A 204 -19.72 -0.99 -3.58
C ARG A 204 -20.41 -2.34 -3.40
N GLY A 205 -20.51 -2.78 -2.15
CA GLY A 205 -21.21 -3.99 -1.73
C GLY A 205 -21.84 -3.81 -0.34
N GLU A 206 -22.65 -4.77 0.09
CA GLU A 206 -23.28 -4.76 1.42
C GLU A 206 -22.28 -5.12 2.55
N ALA A 207 -21.29 -5.94 2.21
CA ALA A 207 -20.21 -6.46 3.04
C ALA A 207 -19.01 -6.86 2.15
N VAL A 208 -17.84 -7.11 2.75
CA VAL A 208 -16.66 -7.52 1.97
C VAL A 208 -16.81 -8.88 1.26
N ASP A 209 -17.65 -9.78 1.80
CA ASP A 209 -18.01 -11.08 1.22
C ASP A 209 -19.27 -11.03 0.34
N SER A 210 -19.68 -9.84 -0.10
CA SER A 210 -20.81 -9.70 -1.01
C SER A 210 -20.59 -10.51 -2.29
N ALA A 211 -21.59 -11.29 -2.68
CA ALA A 211 -21.59 -12.01 -3.95
C ALA A 211 -21.70 -11.07 -5.16
N LEU A 212 -22.23 -9.86 -4.95
CA LEU A 212 -22.42 -8.85 -5.98
C LEU A 212 -21.78 -7.53 -5.53
N TRP A 213 -21.00 -6.96 -6.43
CA TRP A 213 -20.42 -5.62 -6.31
C TRP A 213 -20.91 -4.77 -7.45
N GLU A 214 -21.29 -3.52 -7.15
CA GLU A 214 -21.72 -2.54 -8.13
C GLU A 214 -20.65 -1.48 -8.33
N GLU A 215 -20.47 -1.03 -9.57
CA GLU A 215 -19.59 0.10 -9.86
C GLU A 215 -20.21 1.40 -9.33
N VAL A 216 -19.39 2.20 -8.66
CA VAL A 216 -19.75 3.56 -8.23
C VAL A 216 -19.19 4.54 -9.26
N PRO A 217 -20.05 5.19 -10.07
CA PRO A 217 -19.60 6.13 -11.08
C PRO A 217 -19.07 7.42 -10.43
N VAL A 218 -17.75 7.61 -10.48
CA VAL A 218 -17.11 8.87 -10.08
C VAL A 218 -17.11 9.82 -11.30
N PRO A 219 -17.77 10.99 -11.25
CA PRO A 219 -17.87 11.87 -12.42
C PRO A 219 -16.52 12.33 -12.92
N GLY A 220 -16.34 12.27 -14.23
CA GLY A 220 -15.15 12.85 -14.85
C GLY A 220 -13.86 12.13 -14.48
N PHE A 221 -13.91 10.98 -13.77
CA PHE A 221 -12.71 10.33 -13.24
C PHE A 221 -11.68 10.07 -14.35
N LYS A 222 -12.14 9.50 -15.47
CA LYS A 222 -11.32 9.24 -16.65
C LYS A 222 -11.07 10.50 -17.48
N GLU A 223 -12.08 11.34 -17.67
CA GLU A 223 -12.01 12.59 -18.46
C GLU A 223 -11.00 13.57 -17.87
N GLN A 224 -10.74 13.47 -16.57
CA GLN A 224 -9.74 14.26 -15.85
C GLN A 224 -8.35 13.60 -15.84
N GLY A 225 -8.19 12.41 -16.43
CA GLY A 225 -6.92 11.70 -16.55
C GLY A 225 -6.53 10.88 -15.32
N ASN A 226 -7.45 10.61 -14.39
CA ASN A 226 -7.12 9.73 -13.27
C ASN A 226 -6.97 8.29 -13.76
N GLU A 227 -5.89 7.65 -13.32
CA GLU A 227 -5.55 6.28 -13.68
C GLU A 227 -6.10 5.28 -12.67
N LEU A 228 -6.12 5.67 -11.39
CA LEU A 228 -6.42 4.77 -10.30
C LEU A 228 -6.90 5.54 -9.07
N ALA A 229 -7.86 4.96 -8.34
CA ALA A 229 -8.13 5.34 -6.96
C ALA A 229 -7.13 4.60 -6.05
N CYS A 230 -6.25 5.33 -5.38
CA CYS A 230 -5.13 4.74 -4.64
C CYS A 230 -5.40 4.61 -3.15
N ARG A 231 -6.15 5.53 -2.55
CA ARG A 231 -6.40 5.54 -1.11
C ARG A 231 -7.80 6.01 -0.79
N ALA A 232 -8.39 5.41 0.24
CA ALA A 232 -9.69 5.80 0.76
C ALA A 232 -9.71 5.88 2.29
N ALA A 233 -10.43 6.85 2.84
CA ALA A 233 -10.65 6.97 4.28
C ALA A 233 -12.01 7.63 4.56
N VAL A 234 -12.69 7.21 5.62
CA VAL A 234 -13.93 7.86 6.07
C VAL A 234 -13.58 8.92 7.10
N PHE A 235 -13.87 10.19 6.82
CA PHE A 235 -13.63 11.33 7.70
C PHE A 235 -14.83 12.27 7.69
N ALA A 236 -15.21 12.81 8.86
CA ALA A 236 -16.35 13.71 9.00
C ALA A 236 -17.60 13.21 8.24
N ASP A 237 -17.97 11.94 8.50
CA ASP A 237 -19.10 11.22 7.90
C ASP A 237 -19.08 11.10 6.36
N SER A 238 -17.94 11.40 5.73
CA SER A 238 -17.76 11.38 4.28
C SER A 238 -16.63 10.42 3.89
N LEU A 239 -16.75 9.79 2.74
CA LEU A 239 -15.67 8.99 2.16
C LEU A 239 -14.77 9.88 1.32
N TYR A 240 -13.49 9.92 1.64
CA TYR A 240 -12.45 10.59 0.88
C TYR A 240 -11.69 9.60 0.01
N ILE A 241 -11.49 9.92 -1.27
CA ILE A 241 -10.80 9.08 -2.25
C ILE A 241 -9.67 9.88 -2.90
N GLY A 242 -8.44 9.42 -2.71
CA GLY A 242 -7.24 9.96 -3.33
C GLY A 242 -6.89 9.19 -4.61
N THR A 243 -6.50 9.92 -5.66
CA THR A 243 -6.21 9.34 -6.98
C THR A 243 -4.72 9.29 -7.30
N ARG A 244 -4.39 8.58 -8.39
CA ARG A 244 -3.16 8.77 -9.17
C ARG A 244 -3.48 9.34 -10.53
N ASN A 245 -2.73 10.36 -10.92
CA ASN A 245 -2.80 11.00 -12.22
C ASN A 245 -1.42 11.57 -12.57
N LEU A 246 -0.72 10.89 -13.48
CA LEU A 246 0.67 11.20 -13.80
C LEU A 246 0.82 12.52 -14.58
N GLU A 247 -0.22 12.92 -15.32
CA GLU A 247 -0.19 14.10 -16.18
C GLU A 247 -0.62 15.38 -15.47
N ARG A 248 -1.71 15.32 -14.70
CA ARG A 248 -2.37 16.50 -14.11
C ARG A 248 -2.24 16.60 -12.60
N GLY A 249 -1.63 15.61 -11.96
CA GLY A 249 -1.47 15.54 -10.52
C GLY A 249 -2.67 14.92 -9.82
N PHE A 250 -2.45 14.41 -8.60
CA PHE A 250 -3.47 13.70 -7.83
C PHE A 250 -4.71 14.56 -7.58
N GLN A 251 -5.81 13.90 -7.29
CA GLN A 251 -7.04 14.54 -6.84
C GLN A 251 -7.50 13.91 -5.53
N LEU A 252 -8.19 14.71 -4.72
CA LEU A 252 -8.91 14.23 -3.55
C LEU A 252 -10.39 14.51 -3.75
N TRP A 253 -11.17 13.45 -3.76
CA TRP A 253 -12.62 13.48 -3.91
C TRP A 253 -13.29 13.16 -2.59
N ARG A 254 -14.46 13.75 -2.34
CA ARG A 254 -15.29 13.51 -1.16
C ARG A 254 -16.67 13.07 -1.61
N LEU A 255 -17.18 12.05 -0.94
CA LEU A 255 -18.51 11.49 -1.13
C LEU A 255 -19.27 11.52 0.20
N GLY A 256 -20.40 12.21 0.26
CA GLY A 256 -21.18 12.34 1.51
C GLY A 256 -22.05 11.13 1.84
N ALA A 257 -22.43 10.32 0.87
CA ALA A 257 -23.30 9.16 1.08
C ALA A 257 -23.03 8.04 0.07
N LEU A 258 -23.24 6.78 0.46
CA LEU A 258 -23.02 5.63 -0.43
C LEU A 258 -24.02 5.56 -1.61
N ALA A 259 -25.25 6.04 -1.39
CA ALA A 259 -26.30 6.11 -2.40
C ALA A 259 -26.19 7.36 -3.30
N ALA A 260 -25.07 8.08 -3.19
CA ALA A 260 -24.79 9.27 -3.97
C ALA A 260 -24.86 9.00 -5.48
N GLN A 261 -25.44 9.97 -6.18
CA GLN A 261 -25.38 10.08 -7.63
C GLN A 261 -24.02 10.68 -8.02
N PRO A 262 -23.60 10.56 -9.30
CA PRO A 262 -22.38 11.19 -9.77
C PRO A 262 -22.25 12.66 -9.31
N GLY A 263 -23.30 13.47 -9.42
CA GLY A 263 -23.27 14.89 -9.02
C GLY A 263 -22.94 15.19 -7.55
N ASP A 264 -22.91 14.19 -6.67
CA ASP A 264 -22.67 14.36 -5.23
C ASP A 264 -21.19 14.25 -4.84
N PHE A 265 -20.30 13.94 -5.80
CA PHE A 265 -18.86 13.96 -5.59
C PHE A 265 -18.32 15.39 -5.56
N GLU A 266 -17.64 15.75 -4.48
CA GLU A 266 -16.97 17.03 -4.31
C GLU A 266 -15.45 16.86 -4.50
N GLN A 267 -14.85 17.68 -5.35
CA GLN A 267 -13.39 17.72 -5.48
C GLN A 267 -12.79 18.66 -4.43
N VAL A 268 -12.15 18.08 -3.41
CA VAL A 268 -11.56 18.80 -2.28
C VAL A 268 -10.17 19.34 -2.62
N ILE A 269 -9.36 18.50 -3.28
CA ILE A 269 -8.04 18.88 -3.78
C ILE A 269 -7.97 18.56 -5.26
N ALA A 270 -7.55 19.55 -6.05
CA ALA A 270 -7.38 19.44 -7.49
C ALA A 270 -5.92 19.59 -7.90
N SER A 271 -5.61 19.06 -9.09
CA SER A 271 -4.34 19.28 -9.80
C SER A 271 -3.11 19.04 -8.94
N GLY A 272 -3.09 17.94 -8.18
CA GLY A 272 -1.99 17.57 -7.28
C GLY A 272 -1.69 18.64 -6.24
N ALA A 273 -2.74 19.19 -5.62
CA ALA A 273 -2.65 20.38 -4.77
C ALA A 273 -1.96 21.57 -5.46
N TYR A 274 -2.26 21.80 -6.74
CA TYR A 274 -1.68 22.87 -7.57
C TYR A 274 -0.18 22.75 -7.84
N LEU A 275 0.36 21.53 -7.76
CA LEU A 275 1.68 21.16 -8.30
C LEU A 275 1.61 20.34 -9.58
N PHE A 276 0.42 19.99 -10.05
CA PHE A 276 0.23 19.20 -11.26
C PHE A 276 1.06 17.90 -11.21
N SER A 277 1.79 17.59 -12.28
CA SER A 277 2.61 16.38 -12.40
C SER A 277 3.79 16.29 -11.43
N ASP A 278 4.08 17.32 -10.64
CA ASP A 278 5.05 17.22 -9.54
C ASP A 278 4.45 16.57 -8.29
N ASN A 279 3.13 16.37 -8.23
CA ASN A 279 2.46 15.66 -7.14
C ASN A 279 1.33 14.77 -7.70
N GLN A 280 1.66 13.51 -7.99
CA GLN A 280 0.90 12.65 -8.89
C GLN A 280 -0.03 11.67 -8.19
N GLN A 281 0.22 11.34 -6.92
CA GLN A 281 -0.50 10.27 -6.24
C GLN A 281 -0.69 10.56 -4.75
N VAL A 282 -1.88 10.22 -4.23
CA VAL A 282 -2.09 10.05 -2.78
C VAL A 282 -1.64 8.65 -2.35
N ALA A 283 -0.65 8.59 -1.47
CA ALA A 283 0.03 7.35 -1.09
C ALA A 283 -0.43 6.79 0.27
N ALA A 284 -0.83 7.66 1.20
CA ALA A 284 -1.33 7.28 2.51
C ALA A 284 -2.33 8.31 3.05
N MET A 285 -3.20 7.87 3.95
CA MET A 285 -4.15 8.70 4.69
C MET A 285 -4.17 8.24 6.15
N ALA A 286 -4.27 9.18 7.10
CA ALA A 286 -4.34 8.87 8.53
C ALA A 286 -5.20 9.89 9.28
N HIS A 287 -6.02 9.40 10.21
CA HIS A 287 -6.76 10.24 11.13
C HIS A 287 -5.88 10.68 12.28
N PHE A 288 -5.85 11.99 12.56
CA PHE A 288 -5.12 12.52 13.69
C PHE A 288 -5.65 13.89 14.11
N GLY A 289 -5.74 14.15 15.41
CA GLY A 289 -6.12 15.47 15.93
C GLY A 289 -7.45 16.03 15.38
N GLY A 290 -8.44 15.17 15.13
CA GLY A 290 -9.73 15.57 14.55
C GLY A 290 -9.68 15.96 13.06
N CYS A 291 -8.57 15.70 12.37
CA CYS A 291 -8.37 15.98 10.96
C CYS A 291 -7.99 14.70 10.18
N LEU A 292 -8.10 14.75 8.86
CA LEU A 292 -7.58 13.73 7.96
C LEU A 292 -6.27 14.20 7.34
N TYR A 293 -5.17 13.52 7.64
CA TYR A 293 -3.89 13.78 7.00
C TYR A 293 -3.74 12.89 5.78
N LEU A 294 -3.14 13.42 4.72
CA LEU A 294 -2.76 12.66 3.54
C LEU A 294 -1.32 12.94 3.16
N ALA A 295 -0.65 11.91 2.66
CA ALA A 295 0.68 12.03 2.07
C ALA A 295 0.55 11.85 0.56
N GLY A 296 0.97 12.85 -0.20
CA GLY A 296 1.02 12.84 -1.65
C GLY A 296 2.44 13.00 -2.17
N GLY A 297 2.71 12.59 -3.40
CA GLY A 297 4.00 12.87 -4.02
C GLY A 297 4.13 12.34 -5.43
N LYS A 298 5.37 12.27 -5.89
CA LYS A 298 5.73 11.78 -7.23
C LYS A 298 5.77 10.26 -7.24
N SER A 299 5.04 9.68 -8.19
CA SER A 299 5.09 8.24 -8.47
C SER A 299 6.30 7.93 -9.34
N HIS A 300 6.85 6.73 -9.24
CA HIS A 300 7.93 6.27 -10.11
C HIS A 300 7.88 4.76 -10.25
N ARG A 301 8.27 4.23 -11.41
CA ARG A 301 8.25 2.80 -11.73
C ARG A 301 9.01 1.89 -10.76
N SER A 302 9.97 2.44 -10.01
CA SER A 302 10.75 1.71 -9.00
C SER A 302 10.14 1.74 -7.60
N LEU A 303 9.06 2.50 -7.42
CA LEU A 303 8.35 2.64 -6.16
C LEU A 303 7.13 1.73 -6.16
N ARG A 304 6.76 1.27 -4.97
CA ARG A 304 5.54 0.49 -4.75
C ARG A 304 4.32 1.38 -4.83
N ALA A 305 3.16 0.77 -5.01
CA ALA A 305 1.88 1.48 -5.10
C ALA A 305 1.53 2.33 -3.85
N HIS A 306 2.14 2.08 -2.69
CA HIS A 306 1.96 2.89 -1.47
C HIS A 306 3.09 3.90 -1.21
N GLN A 307 4.06 3.99 -2.11
CA GLN A 307 5.26 4.81 -1.95
C GLN A 307 5.23 5.96 -2.96
N VAL A 308 5.71 7.11 -2.51
CA VAL A 308 5.93 8.29 -3.35
C VAL A 308 7.24 8.96 -2.95
N ALA A 309 7.91 9.57 -3.92
CA ALA A 309 9.04 10.47 -3.71
C ALA A 309 8.55 11.92 -3.62
N ASN A 310 9.42 12.87 -3.23
CA ASN A 310 9.07 14.28 -3.08
C ASN A 310 7.80 14.48 -2.23
N VAL A 311 7.74 13.77 -1.10
CA VAL A 311 6.52 13.62 -0.32
C VAL A 311 6.07 14.96 0.25
N GLU A 312 4.78 15.26 0.11
CA GLU A 312 4.12 16.38 0.76
C GLU A 312 3.02 15.85 1.66
N ILE A 313 2.84 16.49 2.81
CA ILE A 313 1.79 16.17 3.78
C ILE A 313 0.78 17.29 3.78
N PHE A 314 -0.50 16.93 3.68
CA PHE A 314 -1.62 17.85 3.76
C PHE A 314 -2.54 17.44 4.90
N ARG A 315 -3.25 18.42 5.45
CA ARG A 315 -4.29 18.23 6.47
C ARG A 315 -5.62 18.66 5.87
N VAL A 316 -6.63 17.81 5.92
CA VAL A 316 -8.02 18.14 5.58
C VAL A 316 -8.78 18.35 6.88
N ASN A 317 -9.41 19.52 6.99
CA ASN A 317 -10.16 19.97 8.14
C ASN A 317 -11.63 19.49 8.04
N PRO A 318 -12.37 19.41 9.16
CA PRO A 318 -13.78 18.96 9.15
C PRO A 318 -14.72 19.78 8.27
N ASP A 319 -14.37 21.04 7.98
CA ASP A 319 -15.12 21.93 7.10
C ASP A 319 -14.87 21.68 5.60
N GLY A 320 -13.98 20.73 5.26
CA GLY A 320 -13.58 20.43 3.89
C GLY A 320 -12.41 21.27 3.38
N GLY A 321 -11.95 22.28 4.15
CA GLY A 321 -10.73 23.02 3.84
C GLY A 321 -9.49 22.13 3.98
N TRP A 322 -8.39 22.51 3.34
CA TRP A 322 -7.12 21.80 3.47
C TRP A 322 -5.92 22.73 3.66
N ASP A 323 -4.94 22.29 4.42
CA ASP A 323 -3.70 22.98 4.73
C ASP A 323 -2.49 22.20 4.20
N LEU A 324 -1.44 22.92 3.82
CA LEU A 324 -0.14 22.32 3.51
C LEU A 324 0.65 22.21 4.81
N ILE A 325 1.01 20.99 5.19
CA ILE A 325 1.77 20.73 6.43
C ILE A 325 3.26 20.66 6.11
N VAL A 326 3.66 19.76 5.22
CA VAL A 326 5.04 19.59 4.72
C VAL A 326 5.01 19.74 3.21
N GLY A 327 5.86 20.59 2.64
CA GLY A 327 5.95 20.74 1.19
C GLY A 327 6.33 22.14 0.72
N LYS A 328 6.17 22.39 -0.57
CA LYS A 328 6.59 23.65 -1.22
C LYS A 328 5.51 24.74 -1.09
N PRO A 329 5.82 26.01 -0.77
CA PRO A 329 4.82 27.08 -0.81
C PRO A 329 4.20 27.27 -2.22
N ARG A 330 2.90 27.55 -2.30
CA ARG A 330 2.20 27.77 -3.60
C ARG A 330 0.87 28.52 -3.46
N PHE A 331 0.40 29.10 -4.56
CA PHE A 331 -0.96 29.64 -4.64
C PHE A 331 -1.99 28.55 -4.95
N SER A 332 -3.16 28.68 -4.35
CA SER A 332 -4.37 27.90 -4.62
C SER A 332 -5.56 28.86 -4.80
N PRO A 333 -6.71 28.42 -5.30
CA PRO A 333 -7.94 29.20 -5.32
C PRO A 333 -8.37 29.71 -3.93
N SER A 334 -8.00 28.98 -2.87
CA SER A 334 -8.24 29.40 -1.47
C SER A 334 -7.18 30.33 -0.91
N GLY A 335 -6.20 30.76 -1.71
CA GLY A 335 -5.10 31.64 -1.30
C GLY A 335 -3.73 30.94 -1.23
N LEU A 336 -2.75 31.64 -0.66
CA LEU A 336 -1.39 31.15 -0.48
C LEU A 336 -1.35 30.00 0.54
N LYS A 337 -0.79 28.86 0.15
CA LYS A 337 -0.48 27.73 1.01
C LYS A 337 1.01 27.74 1.34
N VAL A 338 1.32 27.77 2.63
CA VAL A 338 2.68 27.65 3.18
C VAL A 338 2.73 26.42 4.08
N PRO A 339 3.85 25.68 4.11
CA PRO A 339 3.97 24.51 4.98
C PRO A 339 3.96 24.94 6.44
N PHE A 340 2.98 24.46 7.22
CA PHE A 340 2.88 24.78 8.65
C PHE A 340 4.03 24.20 9.48
N SER A 341 4.66 23.13 9.01
CA SER A 341 5.88 22.60 9.65
C SER A 341 7.13 23.43 9.38
N ALA A 342 7.05 24.40 8.46
CA ALA A 342 8.20 25.08 7.87
C ALA A 342 9.21 24.15 7.15
N MET A 343 8.83 22.90 6.87
CA MET A 343 9.66 21.93 6.15
C MET A 343 9.19 21.76 4.71
N GLY A 344 10.16 21.64 3.80
CA GLY A 344 9.93 21.35 2.39
C GLY A 344 9.61 19.87 2.13
N PRO A 345 9.39 19.50 0.85
CA PRO A 345 9.05 18.13 0.48
C PRO A 345 10.07 17.11 1.02
N GLY A 346 9.57 15.96 1.48
CA GLY A 346 10.39 14.90 2.04
C GLY A 346 11.09 15.26 3.35
N PHE A 347 10.54 16.22 4.12
CA PHE A 347 11.18 16.75 5.33
C PHE A 347 12.57 17.34 5.01
N ASP A 348 12.63 18.14 3.93
CA ASP A 348 13.85 18.74 3.37
C ASP A 348 14.88 17.74 2.82
N ASP A 349 14.46 16.50 2.57
CA ASP A 349 15.28 15.46 1.96
C ASP A 349 14.68 15.00 0.63
N GLY A 350 15.28 15.46 -0.48
CA GLY A 350 14.86 15.08 -1.84
C GLY A 350 15.05 13.60 -2.19
N THR A 351 15.65 12.79 -1.31
CA THR A 351 15.75 11.33 -1.47
C THR A 351 14.72 10.56 -0.66
N ALA A 352 13.90 11.25 0.14
CA ALA A 352 12.91 10.62 0.99
C ALA A 352 11.78 9.99 0.16
N VAL A 353 11.52 8.71 0.45
CA VAL A 353 10.41 7.94 -0.07
C VAL A 353 9.49 7.61 1.10
N LEU A 354 8.21 7.96 1.00
CA LEU A 354 7.21 7.62 2.02
C LEU A 354 7.10 6.11 2.17
N GLN A 355 7.11 5.63 3.40
CA GLN A 355 6.87 4.23 3.74
C GLN A 355 5.58 4.02 4.55
N CYS A 356 5.27 4.93 5.48
CA CYS A 356 4.02 4.86 6.24
C CYS A 356 3.57 6.25 6.74
N LEU A 357 2.26 6.36 7.01
CA LEU A 357 1.65 7.46 7.75
C LEU A 357 0.64 6.84 8.71
N VAL A 358 0.87 6.94 10.02
CA VAL A 358 0.08 6.24 11.04
C VAL A 358 -0.03 7.07 12.31
N ALA A 359 -1.21 7.09 12.92
CA ALA A 359 -1.40 7.71 14.23
C ALA A 359 -1.14 6.68 15.35
N HIS A 360 -0.38 7.06 16.37
CA HIS A 360 -0.08 6.22 17.52
C HIS A 360 0.14 7.05 18.78
N ALA A 361 -0.52 6.66 19.88
CA ALA A 361 -0.31 7.23 21.22
C ALA A 361 -0.28 8.77 21.29
N GLY A 362 -1.20 9.45 20.59
CA GLY A 362 -1.26 10.91 20.58
C GLY A 362 -0.28 11.59 19.62
N TYR A 363 0.44 10.82 18.80
CA TYR A 363 1.31 11.31 17.74
C TYR A 363 0.79 10.89 16.36
N LEU A 364 1.02 11.73 15.35
CA LEU A 364 1.06 11.31 13.95
C LEU A 364 2.50 11.00 13.58
N CYS A 365 2.70 9.83 13.00
CA CYS A 365 4.00 9.30 12.63
C CYS A 365 4.10 9.16 11.12
N ALA A 366 5.18 9.66 10.53
CA ALA A 366 5.48 9.54 9.11
C ALA A 366 6.84 8.87 8.94
N GLY A 367 6.86 7.68 8.35
CA GLY A 367 8.06 6.89 8.11
C GLY A 367 8.56 7.06 6.69
N PHE A 368 9.88 7.23 6.52
CA PHE A 368 10.53 7.42 5.23
C PHE A 368 11.77 6.56 5.10
N THR A 369 12.05 6.09 3.89
CA THR A 369 13.40 5.64 3.54
C THR A 369 14.13 6.81 2.88
N SER A 370 15.29 7.16 3.41
CA SER A 370 16.20 8.15 2.84
C SER A 370 17.62 7.59 2.82
N ARG A 371 18.27 7.66 1.67
CA ARG A 371 19.66 7.19 1.45
C ARG A 371 19.94 5.78 2.01
N GLY A 372 18.95 4.89 1.92
CA GLY A 372 19.04 3.50 2.39
C GLY A 372 18.78 3.28 3.89
N ALA A 373 18.41 4.32 4.64
CA ALA A 373 18.04 4.24 6.05
C ALA A 373 16.58 4.60 6.26
N PHE A 374 15.91 3.90 7.17
CA PHE A 374 14.58 4.28 7.63
C PHE A 374 14.66 5.40 8.67
N LYS A 375 13.80 6.41 8.53
CA LYS A 375 13.61 7.52 9.46
C LYS A 375 12.15 7.63 9.84
N LEU A 376 11.87 7.94 11.11
CA LEU A 376 10.52 8.19 11.60
C LEU A 376 10.41 9.63 12.08
N PHE A 377 9.52 10.40 11.48
CA PHE A 377 9.12 11.70 11.99
C PHE A 377 7.83 11.57 12.78
N VAL A 378 7.73 12.29 13.90
CA VAL A 378 6.54 12.31 14.74
C VAL A 378 6.12 13.73 15.04
N THR A 379 4.82 13.94 15.20
CA THR A 379 4.25 15.22 15.63
C THR A 379 3.10 14.99 16.62
N PRO A 380 3.04 15.73 17.75
CA PRO A 380 1.94 15.66 18.71
C PRO A 380 0.74 16.54 18.34
N ASP A 381 0.92 17.50 17.42
CA ASP A 381 -0.07 18.53 17.08
C ASP A 381 -0.40 18.58 15.58
N GLY A 382 0.39 17.90 14.75
CA GLY A 382 0.25 17.89 13.29
C GLY A 382 1.13 18.90 12.58
N GLU A 383 1.83 19.77 13.31
CA GLU A 383 2.55 20.92 12.77
C GLU A 383 4.03 20.89 13.17
N GLN A 384 4.34 20.59 14.44
CA GLN A 384 5.70 20.47 14.93
C GLN A 384 6.20 19.03 14.75
N TRP A 385 7.00 18.83 13.71
CA TRP A 385 7.56 17.53 13.40
C TRP A 385 8.99 17.39 13.89
N THR A 386 9.30 16.23 14.47
CA THR A 386 10.65 15.89 14.95
C THR A 386 11.02 14.49 14.51
N GLU A 387 12.27 14.27 14.12
CA GLU A 387 12.78 12.93 13.86
C GLU A 387 12.91 12.18 15.20
N LYS A 388 12.23 11.04 15.34
CA LYS A 388 12.40 10.12 16.47
C LYS A 388 13.51 9.13 16.11
N PRO A 389 14.66 9.15 16.80
CA PRO A 389 15.74 8.23 16.50
C PRO A 389 15.33 6.81 16.90
N LEU A 390 15.06 5.95 15.91
CA LEU A 390 14.74 4.54 16.13
C LEU A 390 15.99 3.65 16.18
N GLY A 391 17.08 4.13 15.59
CA GLY A 391 18.29 3.36 15.32
C GLY A 391 18.48 3.10 13.84
N ASN A 392 19.62 2.51 13.48
CA ASN A 392 19.95 2.18 12.09
C ASN A 392 19.21 0.92 11.65
N PHE A 393 17.95 1.07 11.24
CA PHE A 393 17.22 0.04 10.52
C PHE A 393 17.54 0.14 9.02
N GLY A 394 18.29 -0.85 8.53
CA GLY A 394 18.49 -1.06 7.11
C GLY A 394 17.28 -1.76 6.49
N GLY A 395 17.05 -1.54 5.20
CA GLY A 395 15.99 -2.19 4.45
C GLY A 395 14.72 -1.36 4.30
N GLU A 396 13.66 -2.01 3.83
CA GLU A 396 12.39 -1.39 3.48
C GLU A 396 11.33 -1.77 4.52
N LEU A 397 10.55 -0.78 4.95
CA LEU A 397 9.39 -1.04 5.79
C LEU A 397 8.30 -1.72 4.94
N VAL A 398 7.81 -2.86 5.42
CA VAL A 398 6.71 -3.60 4.79
C VAL A 398 5.36 -3.13 5.29
N ALA A 399 5.24 -2.92 6.61
CA ALA A 399 4.00 -2.51 7.25
C ALA A 399 4.28 -1.80 8.59
N ALA A 400 3.36 -0.92 8.98
CA ALA A 400 3.32 -0.29 10.29
C ALA A 400 1.92 -0.44 10.91
N LEU A 401 1.85 -0.66 12.22
CA LEU A 401 0.60 -0.83 12.95
C LEU A 401 0.68 -0.18 14.34
N SER A 402 -0.31 0.64 14.66
CA SER A 402 -0.54 1.12 16.01
C SER A 402 -1.21 0.03 16.85
N THR A 403 -0.64 -0.29 18.01
CA THR A 403 -1.22 -1.25 18.96
C THR A 403 -1.31 -0.60 20.35
N PRO A 404 -2.13 -1.15 21.28
CA PRO A 404 -2.13 -0.69 22.67
C PRO A 404 -0.76 -0.80 23.37
N GLU A 405 0.14 -1.64 22.86
CA GLU A 405 1.45 -1.91 23.45
C GLU A 405 2.60 -1.12 22.81
N GLY A 406 2.33 -0.37 21.74
CA GLY A 406 3.35 0.39 21.01
C GLY A 406 3.15 0.38 19.50
N LEU A 407 4.02 1.10 18.80
CA LEU A 407 4.06 1.14 17.34
C LEU A 407 4.85 -0.07 16.84
N VAL A 408 4.18 -0.94 16.09
CA VAL A 408 4.80 -2.11 15.45
C VAL A 408 5.26 -1.74 14.05
N LEU A 409 6.54 -1.93 13.75
CA LEU A 409 7.14 -1.76 12.43
C LEU A 409 7.70 -3.09 11.96
N LEU A 410 7.38 -3.46 10.72
CA LEU A 410 7.85 -4.69 10.10
C LEU A 410 8.80 -4.35 8.95
N PHE A 411 10.05 -4.80 9.04
CA PHE A 411 11.09 -4.50 8.06
C PHE A 411 11.44 -5.72 7.22
N ASN A 412 11.69 -5.47 5.94
CA ASN A 412 12.40 -6.39 5.07
C ASN A 412 13.88 -5.98 4.99
N PRO A 413 14.81 -6.74 5.58
CA PRO A 413 16.22 -6.39 5.60
C PRO A 413 16.90 -6.43 4.22
N ARG A 414 16.23 -6.94 3.17
CA ARG A 414 16.81 -7.13 1.83
C ARG A 414 16.73 -5.95 0.84
N ALA A 415 15.97 -4.89 1.08
CA ALA A 415 15.69 -3.91 0.02
C ALA A 415 16.70 -2.75 0.00
N GLN A 416 17.23 -2.21 -1.11
CA GLN A 416 17.16 -2.46 -2.56
C GLN A 416 18.60 -2.60 -3.09
N GLY A 417 18.86 -3.47 -4.07
CA GLY A 417 20.15 -3.52 -4.78
C GLY A 417 21.13 -4.62 -4.38
N GLN A 418 20.74 -5.60 -3.55
CA GLN A 418 21.49 -6.86 -3.49
C GLN A 418 21.27 -7.63 -4.81
N PRO A 419 22.35 -8.12 -5.44
CA PRO A 419 22.22 -8.93 -6.65
C PRO A 419 21.38 -10.18 -6.32
N PRO A 420 20.57 -10.67 -7.28
CA PRO A 420 19.91 -11.96 -7.13
C PRO A 420 20.94 -13.02 -6.74
N ALA A 421 20.55 -13.98 -5.91
CA ALA A 421 21.46 -15.06 -5.53
C ALA A 421 22.01 -15.75 -6.79
N LYS A 422 23.28 -16.14 -6.75
CA LYS A 422 23.88 -16.85 -7.88
C LYS A 422 23.15 -18.17 -8.06
N LYS A 423 22.87 -18.51 -9.32
CA LYS A 423 22.22 -19.77 -9.69
C LYS A 423 22.93 -20.96 -9.01
N GLY A 424 22.20 -21.66 -8.14
CA GLY A 424 22.70 -22.83 -7.40
C GLY A 424 23.11 -22.59 -5.94
N GLU A 425 23.08 -21.34 -5.46
CA GLU A 425 23.19 -21.05 -4.03
C GLU A 425 21.79 -21.12 -3.39
N PRO A 426 21.62 -21.77 -2.22
CA PRO A 426 20.36 -21.70 -1.49
C PRO A 426 20.08 -20.23 -1.14
N LEU A 427 18.96 -19.70 -1.63
CA LEU A 427 18.50 -18.38 -1.24
C LEU A 427 18.28 -18.42 0.28
N PRO A 428 18.82 -17.46 1.06
CA PRO A 428 18.47 -17.39 2.46
C PRO A 428 16.95 -17.25 2.57
N SER A 429 16.32 -17.87 3.57
CA SER A 429 14.92 -17.59 3.86
C SER A 429 14.77 -16.09 4.10
N ILE A 430 13.84 -15.43 3.41
CA ILE A 430 13.54 -14.04 3.76
C ILE A 430 12.94 -14.05 5.16
N ALA A 431 13.53 -13.22 6.01
CA ALA A 431 13.19 -13.06 7.40
C ALA A 431 12.71 -11.62 7.58
N LEU A 432 11.39 -11.41 7.67
CA LEU A 432 10.89 -10.09 8.05
C LEU A 432 11.12 -9.87 9.55
N GLU A 433 11.64 -8.71 9.90
CA GLU A 433 11.93 -8.36 11.29
C GLU A 433 10.81 -7.49 11.85
N ALA A 434 10.12 -7.99 12.86
CA ALA A 434 9.06 -7.25 13.54
C ALA A 434 9.62 -6.58 14.81
N TRP A 435 9.38 -5.30 14.94
CA TRP A 435 9.85 -4.49 16.07
C TRP A 435 8.70 -3.67 16.65
N ARG A 436 8.64 -3.59 17.99
CA ARG A 436 7.70 -2.75 18.72
C ARG A 436 8.46 -1.59 19.36
N PHE A 437 7.98 -0.36 19.15
CA PHE A 437 8.59 0.86 19.66
C PHE A 437 7.65 1.59 20.62
N PRO A 438 8.13 1.99 21.81
CA PRO A 438 7.46 2.98 22.64
C PRO A 438 7.64 4.37 22.01
N LEU A 439 6.57 5.15 21.93
CA LEU A 439 6.63 6.54 21.45
C LEU A 439 6.43 7.56 22.58
N ASP A 440 6.04 7.08 23.75
CA ASP A 440 5.91 7.77 25.03
C ASP A 440 7.24 8.27 25.63
#